data_AF-A0A920QLQ8-F1
#
_entry.id   AF-A0A920QLQ8-F1
#
_cell.length_a   1.000
_cell.length_b   1.000
_cell.length_c   1.000
_cell.angle_alpha   90.00
_cell.angle_beta   90.00
_cell.angle_gamma   90.00
#
_symmetry.space_group_name_H-M   'P 1'
#
loop_
_entity.id
_entity.type
_entity.pdbx_description
1 polymer ?
#
loop_
_entity_poly.entity_id
_entity_poly.type
_entity_poly.pdbx_seq_one_letter_code
_entity_poly.pdbx_strand_id
1 'polypeptide(L)'
;MKTNFIGKKLKDLQNNVKQKLNWSMEILPQNVSDISFIPDLIKEVYITMIPGSRYSDCIKATQKIQASGKQAVPHLTARTFPGVEELRACLSGLQAAGIERILLIGGGVPKPAGMFSSVMDMLKD
;
A
#
# COMPACT_ATOMS: atom_id res chain seq x y z
N MET A 1 -10.12 41.99 25.10
CA MET A 1 -9.34 40.79 25.52
C MET A 1 -9.97 39.42 25.18
N LYS A 2 -11.27 39.29 24.85
CA LYS A 2 -11.91 37.97 24.59
C LYS A 2 -11.70 37.39 23.17
N THR A 3 -11.32 38.19 22.19
CA THR A 3 -11.21 37.80 20.77
C THR A 3 -10.01 36.90 20.46
N ASN A 4 -8.87 37.07 21.12
CA ASN A 4 -7.68 36.23 20.90
C ASN A 4 -7.80 34.81 21.46
N PHE A 5 -8.65 34.60 22.47
CA PHE A 5 -8.80 33.30 23.13
C PHE A 5 -9.57 32.29 22.27
N ILE A 6 -10.62 32.76 21.57
CA ILE A 6 -11.43 31.94 20.67
C ILE A 6 -10.62 31.56 19.43
N GLY A 7 -9.87 32.50 18.85
CA GLY A 7 -9.02 32.25 17.68
C GLY A 7 -7.90 31.24 17.96
N LYS A 8 -7.31 31.26 19.16
CA LYS A 8 -6.34 30.26 19.59
C LYS A 8 -6.97 28.87 19.75
N LYS A 9 -8.12 28.79 20.44
CA LYS A 9 -8.83 27.52 20.66
C LYS A 9 -9.30 26.87 19.36
N LEU A 10 -9.69 27.67 18.36
CA LEU A 10 -10.09 27.19 17.03
C LEU A 10 -8.90 26.64 16.24
N LYS A 11 -7.74 27.32 16.28
CA LYS A 11 -6.49 26.84 15.69
C LYS A 11 -5.99 25.57 16.37
N ASP A 12 -6.06 25.52 17.69
CA ASP A 12 -5.68 24.34 18.47
C ASP A 12 -6.59 23.16 18.17
N LEU A 13 -7.90 23.38 17.98
CA LEU A 13 -8.84 22.33 17.57
C LEU A 13 -8.54 21.84 16.14
N GLN A 14 -8.31 22.74 15.18
CA GLN A 14 -7.94 22.39 13.80
C GLN A 14 -6.62 21.63 13.73
N ASN A 15 -5.63 22.05 14.51
CA ASN A 15 -4.34 21.35 14.63
C ASN A 15 -4.50 19.99 15.31
N ASN A 16 -5.32 19.88 16.35
CA ASN A 16 -5.61 18.61 17.02
C ASN A 16 -6.36 17.63 16.10
N VAL A 17 -7.29 18.11 15.26
CA VAL A 17 -7.98 17.27 14.27
C VAL A 17 -7.01 16.82 13.17
N LYS A 18 -6.15 17.72 12.66
CA LYS A 18 -5.09 17.36 11.69
C LYS A 18 -4.07 16.36 12.25
N GLN A 19 -3.75 16.44 13.54
CA GLN A 19 -2.78 15.57 14.22
C GLN A 19 -3.34 14.18 14.56
N LYS A 20 -4.66 13.94 14.45
CA LYS A 20 -5.29 12.70 14.96
C LYS A 20 -5.78 11.71 13.90
N LEU A 21 -5.69 12.04 12.61
CA LEU A 21 -6.31 11.22 11.57
C LEU A 21 -5.27 10.67 10.58
N ASN A 22 -4.98 9.38 10.72
CA ASN A 22 -4.15 8.61 9.78
C ASN A 22 -5.06 7.96 8.73
N TRP A 23 -5.33 8.68 7.65
CA TRP A 23 -6.08 8.14 6.52
C TRP A 23 -5.13 7.42 5.56
N SER A 24 -5.59 6.28 5.05
CA SER A 24 -4.98 5.57 3.93
C SER A 24 -5.87 5.66 2.70
N MET A 25 -5.30 5.34 1.53
CA MET A 25 -6.04 5.26 0.28
C MET A 25 -5.58 4.05 -0.52
N GLU A 26 -6.50 3.37 -1.21
CA GLU A 26 -6.18 2.28 -2.13
C GLU A 26 -6.26 2.78 -3.59
N ILE A 27 -5.30 2.35 -4.41
CA ILE A 27 -5.22 2.69 -5.83
C ILE A 27 -4.89 1.45 -6.67
N LEU A 28 -5.19 1.52 -7.96
CA LEU A 28 -4.74 0.54 -8.92
C LEU A 28 -3.36 0.93 -9.49
N PRO A 29 -2.53 -0.04 -9.92
CA PRO A 29 -1.20 0.25 -10.49
C PRO A 29 -1.23 1.25 -11.64
N GLN A 30 -2.27 1.22 -12.47
CA GLN A 30 -2.45 2.15 -13.60
C GLN A 30 -2.70 3.61 -13.18
N ASN A 31 -3.14 3.86 -11.95
CA ASN A 31 -3.37 5.22 -11.46
C ASN A 31 -2.07 5.97 -11.17
N VAL A 32 -0.93 5.27 -11.06
CA VAL A 32 0.34 5.94 -10.73
C VAL A 32 0.91 6.75 -11.88
N SER A 33 0.31 6.76 -13.08
CA SER A 33 0.76 7.64 -14.18
C SER A 33 0.79 9.11 -13.74
N ASP A 34 -0.21 9.54 -12.97
CA ASP A 34 -0.29 10.82 -12.29
C ASP A 34 -0.73 10.62 -10.84
N ILE A 35 0.12 11.02 -9.88
CA ILE A 35 -0.14 10.85 -8.44
C ILE A 35 -0.61 12.14 -7.76
N SER A 36 -0.84 13.22 -8.52
CA SER A 36 -1.26 14.52 -7.99
C SER A 36 -2.63 14.50 -7.31
N PHE A 37 -3.47 13.50 -7.62
CA PHE A 37 -4.77 13.31 -6.99
C PHE A 37 -4.67 12.82 -5.54
N ILE A 38 -3.51 12.32 -5.10
CA ILE A 38 -3.33 11.79 -3.75
C ILE A 38 -3.16 12.93 -2.75
N PRO A 39 -4.11 13.17 -1.82
CA PRO A 39 -4.01 14.29 -0.89
C PRO A 39 -2.79 14.17 0.04
N ASP A 40 -2.23 15.30 0.47
CA ASP A 40 -1.08 15.35 1.39
C ASP A 40 -1.34 14.71 2.76
N LEU A 41 -2.62 14.69 3.17
CA LEU A 41 -3.06 14.06 4.41
C LEU A 41 -2.96 12.53 4.35
N ILE A 42 -2.94 11.94 3.14
CA ILE A 42 -2.76 10.49 2.95
C ILE A 42 -1.28 10.18 3.06
N LYS A 43 -0.94 9.35 4.06
CA LYS A 43 0.42 8.88 4.32
C LYS A 43 0.67 7.46 3.86
N GLU A 44 -0.34 6.60 3.94
CA GLU A 44 -0.28 5.22 3.47
C GLU A 44 -1.10 5.05 2.19
N VAL A 45 -0.50 4.43 1.17
CA VAL A 45 -1.17 4.14 -0.10
C VAL A 45 -1.06 2.66 -0.39
N TYR A 46 -2.21 2.00 -0.49
CA TYR A 46 -2.35 0.58 -0.81
C TYR A 46 -2.40 0.41 -2.32
N ILE A 47 -1.65 -0.55 -2.85
CA ILE A 47 -1.55 -0.81 -4.29
C ILE A 47 -2.09 -2.19 -4.59
N THR A 48 -3.25 -2.25 -5.25
CA THR A 48 -3.97 -3.49 -5.53
C THR A 48 -3.25 -4.33 -6.59
N MET A 49 -3.14 -5.64 -6.36
CA MET A 49 -2.76 -6.60 -7.42
C MET A 49 -4.02 -7.17 -8.08
N ILE A 50 -4.23 -6.83 -9.34
CA ILE A 50 -5.43 -7.21 -10.11
C ILE A 50 -5.14 -8.52 -10.88
N PRO A 51 -6.10 -9.45 -10.96
CA PRO A 51 -5.96 -10.61 -11.83
C PRO A 51 -5.58 -10.23 -13.26
N GLY A 52 -4.57 -10.90 -13.81
CA GLY A 52 -4.08 -10.66 -15.17
C GLY A 52 -3.02 -9.56 -15.31
N SER A 53 -2.76 -8.76 -14.27
CA SER A 53 -1.58 -7.87 -14.26
C SER A 53 -0.32 -8.65 -13.89
N ARG A 54 0.84 -8.17 -14.36
CA ARG A 54 2.12 -8.74 -13.91
C ARG A 54 2.43 -8.17 -12.53
N TYR A 55 2.95 -9.00 -11.61
CA TYR A 55 3.40 -8.52 -10.30
C TYR A 55 4.45 -7.40 -10.43
N SER A 56 5.22 -7.39 -11.54
CA SER A 56 6.16 -6.32 -11.87
C SER A 56 5.51 -4.95 -11.99
N ASP A 57 4.25 -4.88 -12.45
CA ASP A 57 3.53 -3.62 -12.60
C ASP A 57 3.13 -3.06 -11.23
N CYS A 58 2.75 -3.95 -10.30
CA CYS A 58 2.53 -3.61 -8.90
C CYS A 58 3.82 -3.09 -8.24
N ILE A 59 4.97 -3.74 -8.48
CA ILE A 59 6.28 -3.29 -7.96
C ILE A 59 6.63 -1.89 -8.49
N LYS A 60 6.47 -1.63 -9.79
CA LYS A 60 6.73 -0.30 -10.38
C LYS A 60 5.84 0.78 -9.78
N ALA A 61 4.54 0.49 -9.62
CA ALA A 61 3.60 1.40 -8.99
C ALA A 61 3.98 1.70 -7.53
N THR A 62 4.34 0.65 -6.79
CA THR A 62 4.81 0.73 -5.41
C THR A 62 6.04 1.62 -5.27
N GLN A 63 7.05 1.43 -6.13
CA GLN A 63 8.25 2.26 -6.17
C GLN A 63 7.93 3.73 -6.45
N LYS A 64 7.01 4.01 -7.38
CA LYS A 64 6.61 5.39 -7.70
C LYS A 64 5.91 6.09 -6.53
N ILE A 65 5.05 5.37 -5.80
CA ILE A 65 4.43 5.88 -4.57
C ILE A 65 5.47 6.11 -3.48
N GLN A 66 6.38 5.15 -3.26
CA GLN A 66 7.44 5.29 -2.26
C GLN A 66 8.33 6.51 -2.54
N ALA A 67 8.71 6.72 -3.81
CA ALA A 67 9.49 7.88 -4.25
C ALA A 67 8.75 9.22 -4.07
N SER A 68 7.42 9.21 -3.94
CA SER A 68 6.63 10.42 -3.65
C SER A 68 6.66 10.83 -2.16
N GLY A 69 7.33 10.07 -1.31
CA GLY A 69 7.40 10.32 0.14
C GLY A 69 6.18 9.80 0.91
N LYS A 70 5.38 8.92 0.30
CA LYS A 70 4.26 8.20 0.95
C LYS A 70 4.68 6.76 1.24
N GLN A 71 4.15 6.16 2.29
CA GLN A 71 4.38 4.74 2.60
C GLN A 71 3.54 3.88 1.66
N ALA A 72 4.21 3.18 0.74
CA ALA A 72 3.55 2.27 -0.18
C ALA A 72 3.29 0.91 0.48
N VAL A 73 2.10 0.35 0.28
CA VAL A 73 1.67 -0.95 0.83
C VAL A 73 1.12 -1.82 -0.32
N PRO A 74 1.97 -2.54 -1.06
CA PRO A 74 1.51 -3.42 -2.13
C PRO A 74 0.72 -4.61 -1.59
N HIS A 75 -0.28 -5.03 -2.37
CA HIS A 75 -0.98 -6.28 -2.15
C HIS A 75 -0.21 -7.43 -2.80
N LEU A 76 0.02 -8.50 -2.04
CA LEU A 76 0.49 -9.78 -2.55
C LEU A 76 -0.64 -10.80 -2.45
N THR A 77 -1.04 -11.36 -3.59
CA THR A 77 -2.14 -12.33 -3.68
C THR A 77 -1.57 -13.75 -3.65
N ALA A 78 -1.82 -14.49 -2.57
CA ALA A 78 -1.25 -15.82 -2.36
C ALA A 78 -1.43 -16.75 -3.57
N ARG A 79 -2.67 -16.84 -4.07
CA ARG A 79 -3.05 -17.77 -5.14
C ARG A 79 -2.47 -17.43 -6.52
N THR A 80 -1.78 -16.30 -6.68
CA THR A 80 -1.10 -15.94 -7.94
C THR A 80 0.38 -16.28 -7.94
N PHE A 81 0.98 -16.58 -6.78
CA PHE A 81 2.39 -16.98 -6.71
C PHE A 81 2.53 -18.46 -7.08
N PRO A 82 3.43 -18.81 -8.04
CA PRO A 82 3.69 -20.21 -8.40
C PRO A 82 4.34 -21.00 -7.24
N GLY A 83 5.31 -20.39 -6.56
CA GLY A 83 6.03 -21.04 -5.47
C GLY A 83 6.88 -20.09 -4.65
N VAL A 84 7.70 -20.69 -3.78
CA VAL A 84 8.52 -19.99 -2.79
C VAL A 84 9.59 -19.11 -3.46
N GLU A 85 10.17 -19.55 -4.57
CA GLU A 85 11.23 -18.80 -5.25
C GLU A 85 10.70 -17.49 -5.85
N GLU A 86 9.52 -17.50 -6.48
CA GLU A 86 8.89 -16.27 -6.98
C GLU A 86 8.47 -15.34 -5.85
N LEU A 87 7.98 -15.89 -4.74
CA LEU A 87 7.67 -15.11 -3.54
C LEU A 87 8.93 -14.45 -2.97
N ARG A 88 10.02 -15.19 -2.80
CA ARG A 88 11.31 -14.66 -2.33
C ARG A 88 11.84 -13.56 -3.23
N ALA A 89 11.86 -13.79 -4.55
CA ALA A 89 12.29 -12.78 -5.51
C ALA A 89 11.45 -11.50 -5.43
N CYS A 90 10.13 -11.63 -5.29
CA CYS A 90 9.23 -10.49 -5.10
C CYS A 90 9.54 -9.73 -3.80
N LEU A 91 9.65 -10.44 -2.67
CA LEU A 91 9.95 -9.84 -1.36
C LEU A 91 11.31 -9.15 -1.35
N SER A 92 12.35 -9.75 -1.93
CA SER A 92 13.66 -9.13 -2.08
C SER A 92 13.61 -7.86 -2.92
N GLY A 93 12.84 -7.85 -4.01
CA GLY A 93 12.64 -6.64 -4.82
C GLY A 93 11.93 -5.52 -4.07
N LEU A 94 10.91 -5.85 -3.27
CA LEU A 94 10.21 -4.89 -2.41
C LEU A 94 11.14 -4.36 -1.30
N GLN A 95 11.91 -5.23 -0.65
CA GLN A 95 12.88 -4.84 0.37
C GLN A 95 13.96 -3.91 -0.20
N ALA A 96 14.51 -4.23 -1.36
CA ALA A 96 15.50 -3.38 -2.04
C ALA A 96 14.92 -2.01 -2.44
N ALA A 97 13.61 -1.93 -2.66
CA ALA A 97 12.89 -0.68 -2.91
C ALA A 97 12.52 0.09 -1.62
N GLY A 98 12.96 -0.38 -0.44
CA GLY A 98 12.68 0.25 0.85
C GLY A 98 11.22 0.09 1.31
N ILE A 99 10.52 -0.93 0.82
CA ILE A 99 9.14 -1.22 1.22
C ILE A 99 9.13 -2.00 2.53
N GLU A 100 8.48 -1.44 3.54
CA GLU A 100 8.44 -2.01 4.90
C GLU A 100 7.13 -2.74 5.20
N ARG A 101 6.09 -2.53 4.39
CA ARG A 101 4.74 -3.04 4.64
C ARG A 101 4.16 -3.62 3.37
N ILE A 102 3.51 -4.77 3.52
CA ILE A 102 2.77 -5.45 2.45
C ILE A 102 1.43 -5.91 3.01
N LEU A 103 0.40 -5.99 2.16
CA LEU A 103 -0.85 -6.66 2.48
C LEU A 103 -0.86 -8.04 1.84
N LEU A 104 -0.91 -9.10 2.64
CA LEU A 104 -1.13 -10.45 2.14
C LEU A 104 -2.63 -10.73 2.04
N ILE A 105 -3.08 -11.21 0.90
CA ILE A 105 -4.48 -11.58 0.66
C ILE A 105 -4.57 -12.85 -0.18
N GLY A 106 -5.64 -13.64 -0.05
CA GLY A 106 -5.76 -14.91 -0.78
C GLY A 106 -5.75 -14.74 -2.31
N GLY A 107 -6.38 -13.68 -2.82
CA GLY A 107 -6.57 -13.46 -4.26
C GLY A 107 -7.79 -14.18 -4.83
N GLY A 108 -8.43 -13.55 -5.83
CA GLY A 108 -9.72 -13.98 -6.38
C GLY A 108 -9.65 -14.99 -7.54
N VAL A 109 -8.46 -15.42 -7.96
CA VAL A 109 -8.32 -16.37 -9.08
C VAL A 109 -8.86 -17.76 -8.69
N PRO A 110 -9.69 -18.44 -9.51
CA PRO A 110 -10.37 -19.67 -9.09
C PRO A 110 -9.42 -20.86 -8.87
N LYS A 111 -8.33 -20.93 -9.65
CA LYS A 111 -7.29 -21.95 -9.52
C LYS A 111 -5.99 -21.28 -9.06
N PRO A 112 -5.36 -21.74 -7.96
CA PRO A 112 -4.01 -21.28 -7.60
C PRO A 112 -3.02 -21.50 -8.74
N ALA A 113 -2.11 -20.55 -8.95
CA ALA A 113 -1.03 -20.65 -9.92
C ALA A 113 -0.02 -21.75 -9.55
N GLY A 114 0.07 -22.10 -8.27
CA GLY A 114 0.91 -23.18 -7.77
C GLY A 114 0.57 -23.54 -6.33
N MET A 115 1.58 -23.61 -5.47
CA MET A 115 1.45 -24.29 -4.17
C MET A 115 0.68 -23.51 -3.09
N PHE A 116 0.52 -22.19 -3.22
CA PHE A 116 -0.16 -21.37 -2.23
C PHE A 116 -1.67 -21.31 -2.48
N SER A 117 -2.45 -21.98 -1.63
CA SER A 117 -3.91 -21.95 -1.69
C SER A 117 -4.52 -20.81 -0.86
N SER A 118 -3.79 -20.34 0.15
CA SER A 118 -4.19 -19.29 1.07
C SER A 118 -2.98 -18.48 1.56
N VAL A 119 -3.24 -17.34 2.22
CA VAL A 119 -2.18 -16.57 2.90
C VAL A 119 -1.45 -17.41 3.95
N MET A 120 -2.15 -18.34 4.60
CA MET A 120 -1.53 -19.21 5.60
C MET A 120 -0.42 -20.07 5.00
N ASP A 121 -0.53 -20.46 3.72
CA ASP A 121 0.54 -21.24 3.09
C ASP A 121 1.82 -20.43 2.86
N MET A 122 1.70 -19.10 2.73
CA MET A 122 2.85 -18.20 2.57
C MET A 122 3.57 -17.91 3.90
N LEU A 123 2.87 -18.09 5.02
CA LEU A 123 3.38 -17.76 6.37
C LEU A 123 3.94 -18.98 7.11
N LYS A 124 3.91 -20.16 6.49
CA LYS A 124 4.49 -21.38 7.06
C LYS A 124 6.00 -21.35 6.95
N ASP A 125 6.66 -21.87 7.98
CA ASP A 125 8.11 -22.08 8.07
C ASP A 125 8.61 -23.20 7.14
#